data_AF-A0A9R0ZCZ9-F1
#
_entry.id   AF-A0A9R0ZCZ9-F1
#
_cell.length_a   1.000
_cell.length_b   1.000
_cell.length_c   1.000
_cell.angle_alpha   90.00
_cell.angle_beta   90.00
_cell.angle_gamma   90.00
#
_symmetry.space_group_name_H-M   'P 1'
#
loop_
_entity.id
_entity.type
_entity.pdbx_description
1 polymer ?
#
loop_
_entity_poly.entity_id
_entity_poly.type
_entity_poly.pdbx_seq_one_letter_code
_entity_poly.pdbx_strand_id
1 'polypeptide(L)'
;MVNYYMYHGGTNFGRTGASFVMPRYYDEAPLDEFGMFKEPKWGHLKDLHHALRLCKNALLFGTPSTQPLGKLYEVLLFSSLVAILL
;
A
#
# COMPACT_ATOMS: atom_id res chain seq x y z
N MET A 1 -0.76 -2.72 -10.38
CA MET A 1 0.02 -1.57 -9.87
C MET A 1 -0.86 -0.82 -8.88
N VAL A 2 -0.33 -0.42 -7.73
CA VAL A 2 -1.07 0.29 -6.66
C VAL A 2 -0.35 1.60 -6.37
N ASN A 3 -1.10 2.69 -6.18
CA ASN A 3 -0.55 4.00 -5.82
C ASN A 3 -1.36 4.65 -4.71
N TYR A 4 -0.69 5.36 -3.80
CA TYR A 4 -1.36 6.16 -2.77
C TYR A 4 -1.63 7.55 -3.32
N TYR A 5 -2.91 7.85 -3.55
CA TYR A 5 -3.37 9.20 -3.85
C TYR A 5 -4.09 9.74 -2.60
N MET A 6 -3.43 10.47 -1.70
CA MET A 6 -2.08 11.04 -1.78
C MET A 6 -1.09 10.35 -0.83
N TYR A 7 0.16 10.17 -1.26
CA TYR A 7 1.26 9.83 -0.35
C TYR A 7 1.71 11.05 0.49
N HIS A 8 1.62 12.24 -0.11
CA HIS A 8 1.74 13.54 0.54
C HIS A 8 0.74 14.49 -0.10
N GLY A 9 -0.14 15.09 0.71
CA GLY A 9 -1.16 16.02 0.22
C GLY A 9 -0.61 17.42 -0.02
N GLY A 10 0.12 17.96 0.96
CA GLY A 10 0.62 19.34 0.93
C GLY A 10 -0.49 20.39 1.06
N THR A 11 -0.19 21.59 0.55
CA THR A 11 -1.02 22.79 0.68
C THR A 11 -1.29 23.41 -0.69
N ASN A 12 -2.55 23.79 -0.93
CA ASN A 12 -2.96 24.67 -2.02
C ASN A 12 -2.53 26.10 -1.71
N PHE A 13 -1.33 26.48 -2.16
CA PHE A 13 -0.85 27.86 -2.03
C PHE A 13 -1.52 28.81 -3.03
N GLY A 14 -1.50 30.11 -2.70
CA GLY A 14 -2.04 31.15 -3.57
C GLY A 14 -3.57 31.17 -3.58
N ARG A 15 -4.15 31.64 -4.70
CA ARG A 15 -5.61 31.87 -4.83
C ARG A 15 -6.25 31.13 -6.02
N THR A 16 -5.47 30.31 -6.72
CA THR A 16 -5.91 29.59 -7.93
C THR A 16 -5.78 28.07 -7.82
N GLY A 17 -5.33 27.54 -6.69
CA GLY A 17 -5.11 26.10 -6.50
C GLY A 17 -6.40 25.28 -6.49
N ALA A 18 -7.43 25.75 -5.78
CA ALA A 18 -8.72 25.08 -5.72
C ALA A 18 -9.83 26.03 -5.23
N SER A 19 -11.08 25.76 -5.64
CA SER A 19 -12.26 26.56 -5.29
C SER A 19 -13.08 25.86 -4.20
N PHE A 20 -13.58 26.60 -3.22
CA PHE A 20 -14.39 26.09 -2.10
C PHE A 20 -13.75 24.97 -1.27
N VAL A 21 -12.42 24.89 -1.23
CA VAL A 21 -11.69 23.97 -0.34
C VAL A 21 -10.75 24.77 0.57
N MET A 22 -10.45 24.20 1.73
CA MET A 22 -9.43 24.74 2.61
C MET A 22 -8.03 24.71 1.94
N PRO A 23 -7.09 25.56 2.36
CA PRO A 23 -5.72 25.52 1.86
C PRO A 23 -5.05 24.15 2.04
N ARG A 24 -5.33 23.42 3.11
CA ARG A 24 -4.87 22.04 3.29
C ARG A 24 -5.47 21.11 2.23
N TYR A 25 -4.63 20.42 1.45
CA TYR A 25 -5.10 19.59 0.33
C TYR A 25 -5.63 18.22 0.78
N TYR A 26 -4.89 17.47 1.60
CA TYR A 26 -5.34 16.16 2.09
C TYR A 26 -4.71 15.82 3.44
N ASP A 27 -5.55 15.55 4.45
CA ASP A 27 -5.09 15.40 5.84
C ASP A 27 -4.70 13.96 6.19
N GLU A 28 -5.22 12.97 5.46
CA GLU A 28 -5.07 11.56 5.80
C GLU A 28 -3.94 10.85 5.03
N ALA A 29 -3.01 11.61 4.44
CA ALA A 29 -1.84 11.04 3.77
C ALA A 29 -0.86 10.39 4.78
N PRO A 30 -0.01 9.45 4.33
CA PRO A 30 1.12 8.94 5.11
C PRO A 30 2.10 10.04 5.52
N LEU A 31 2.31 11.05 4.68
CA LEU A 31 3.00 12.29 5.05
C LEU A 31 1.98 13.38 5.30
N ASP A 32 2.11 14.10 6.40
CA ASP A 32 1.23 15.22 6.72
C ASP A 32 1.44 16.42 5.76
N GLU A 33 0.68 17.49 5.99
CA GLU A 33 0.75 18.73 5.20
C GLU A 33 2.17 19.32 5.11
N PHE A 34 3.00 19.12 6.13
CA PHE A 34 4.36 19.65 6.23
C PHE A 34 5.45 18.64 5.82
N GLY A 35 5.06 17.43 5.41
CA GLY A 35 5.98 16.37 4.99
C GLY A 35 6.51 15.51 6.14
N MET A 36 5.95 15.62 7.34
CA MET A 36 6.32 14.79 8.49
C MET A 36 5.60 13.43 8.42
N PHE A 37 6.22 12.41 9.00
CA PHE A 37 5.62 11.06 9.05
C PHE A 37 4.36 11.06 9.93
N LYS A 38 3.22 10.69 9.34
CA LYS A 38 1.95 10.53 10.07
C LYS A 38 1.83 9.09 10.57
N GLU A 39 2.27 8.86 11.80
CA GLU A 39 2.13 7.56 12.45
C GLU A 39 0.70 7.31 12.96
N PRO A 40 0.24 6.04 12.99
CA PRO A 40 0.97 4.81 12.64
C PRO A 40 0.94 4.48 11.13
N LYS A 41 0.27 5.30 10.32
CA LYS A 41 -0.03 5.00 8.91
C LYS A 41 1.25 4.88 8.08
N TRP A 42 2.18 5.82 8.24
CA TRP A 42 3.44 5.79 7.51
C TRP A 42 4.27 4.54 7.84
N GLY A 43 4.50 4.26 9.13
CA GLY A 43 5.27 3.12 9.57
C GLY A 43 4.63 1.79 9.14
N HIS A 44 3.31 1.67 9.28
CA HIS A 44 2.61 0.45 8.88
C HIS A 44 2.69 0.18 7.37
N LEU A 45 2.58 1.22 6.53
CA LEU A 45 2.73 1.07 5.08
C LEU A 45 4.18 0.75 4.66
N LYS A 46 5.17 1.32 5.36
CA LYS A 46 6.58 0.98 5.17
C LYS A 46 6.81 -0.51 5.45
N ASP A 47 6.30 -1.03 6.56
CA ASP A 47 6.47 -2.43 6.93
C ASP A 47 5.74 -3.38 5.96
N LEU A 48 4.53 -3.00 5.52
CA LEU A 48 3.81 -3.70 4.45
C LEU A 48 4.66 -3.79 3.17
N HIS A 49 5.25 -2.67 2.72
CA HIS A 49 6.09 -2.65 1.51
C HIS A 49 7.33 -3.51 1.69
N HIS A 50 7.91 -3.54 2.88
CA HIS A 50 9.03 -4.41 3.18
C HIS A 50 8.62 -5.90 3.05
N ALA A 51 7.48 -6.30 3.62
CA ALA A 51 6.94 -7.66 3.48
C ALA A 51 6.67 -8.02 2.01
N LEU A 52 6.05 -7.12 1.23
CA LEU A 52 5.82 -7.34 -0.21
C LEU A 52 7.13 -7.50 -0.98
N ARG A 53 8.17 -6.73 -0.63
CA ARG A 53 9.48 -6.82 -1.26
C ARG A 53 10.18 -8.16 -0.96
N LEU A 54 10.00 -8.71 0.24
CA LEU A 54 10.50 -10.05 0.58
C LEU A 54 9.82 -11.13 -0.28
N CYS A 55 8.52 -10.98 -0.53
CA CYS A 55 7.75 -11.95 -1.33
C CYS A 55 7.74 -11.66 -2.84
N LYS A 56 8.51 -10.67 -3.34
CA LYS A 56 8.38 -10.15 -4.70
C LYS A 56 8.49 -11.23 -5.80
N ASN A 57 9.37 -12.22 -5.63
CA ASN A 57 9.59 -13.23 -6.66
C ASN A 57 8.37 -14.16 -6.77
N ALA A 58 7.80 -14.57 -5.64
CA ALA A 58 6.59 -15.37 -5.61
C ALA A 58 5.39 -14.60 -6.16
N LEU A 59 5.27 -13.31 -5.81
CA LEU A 59 4.18 -12.44 -6.29
C LEU A 59 4.26 -12.14 -7.80
N LEU A 60 5.47 -12.03 -8.37
CA LEU A 60 5.67 -11.68 -9.77
C LEU A 60 5.73 -12.89 -10.71
N PHE A 61 6.24 -14.03 -10.23
CA PHE A 61 6.51 -15.20 -11.07
C PHE A 61 5.83 -16.49 -10.60
N GLY A 62 5.25 -16.50 -9.39
CA GLY A 62 4.53 -17.65 -8.86
C GLY A 62 3.15 -17.81 -9.48
N THR A 63 2.61 -19.03 -9.40
CA THR A 63 1.23 -19.33 -9.76
C THR A 63 0.34 -19.16 -8.52
N PRO A 64 -0.69 -18.29 -8.56
CA PRO A 64 -1.61 -18.11 -7.44
C PRO A 64 -2.57 -19.30 -7.33
N SER A 65 -2.86 -19.75 -6.12
CA SER A 65 -3.96 -20.67 -5.81
C SER A 65 -4.64 -20.27 -4.50
N THR A 66 -5.94 -20.52 -4.38
CA THR A 66 -6.73 -20.17 -3.19
C THR A 66 -7.11 -21.43 -2.42
N GLN A 67 -7.09 -21.32 -1.09
CA GLN A 67 -7.52 -22.39 -0.19
C GLN A 67 -8.45 -21.81 0.89
N PRO A 68 -9.68 -22.32 1.06
CA PRO A 68 -10.55 -21.86 2.13
C PRO A 68 -10.04 -22.38 3.48
N LEU A 69 -9.96 -21.49 4.47
CA LEU A 69 -9.60 -21.83 5.86
C LEU A 69 -10.83 -21.86 6.78
N GLY A 70 -11.97 -21.36 6.30
CA GLY A 70 -13.26 -21.34 6.98
C GLY A 70 -14.27 -20.52 6.20
N LYS A 71 -15.44 -20.25 6.79
CA LYS A 71 -16.53 -19.54 6.11
C LYS A 71 -16.18 -18.08 5.72
N LEU A 72 -15.24 -17.45 6.44
CA LEU A 72 -14.87 -16.04 6.29
C LEU A 72 -13.37 -15.83 6.03
N TYR A 73 -12.62 -16.90 5.79
CA TYR A 73 -11.15 -16.84 5.69
C TYR A 73 -10.66 -17.65 4.50
N GLU A 74 -9.71 -17.09 3.77
CA GLU A 74 -9.02 -17.73 2.66
C GLU A 74 -7.51 -17.48 2.75
N VAL A 75 -6.76 -18.38 2.12
CA VAL A 75 -5.32 -18.27 1.94
C VAL A 75 -5.03 -18.17 0.45
N LEU A 76 -4.27 -17.16 0.05
CA LEU A 76 -3.74 -17.01 -1.31
C LEU A 76 -2.28 -17.47 -1.32
N LEU A 77 -2.03 -18.63 -1.92
CA LEU A 77 -0.70 -19.22 -2.04
C LEU A 77 -0.07 -18.86 -3.38
N PHE A 78 1.21 -18.48 -3.35
CA PHE A 78 2.01 -18.25 -4.55
C PHE A 78 3.16 -19.26 -4.57
N SER A 79 3.05 -20.30 -5.39
CA SER A 79 4.09 -21.33 -5.55
C SER A 79 4.84 -21.13 -6.87
N SER A 80 6.14 -21.46 -6.88
CA SER A 80 6.85 -21.65 -8.14
C SER A 80 6.73 -23.11 -8.56
N LEU A 81 6.62 -23.39 -9.86
CA LEU A 81 6.69 -24.74 -10.44
C LEU A 81 8.11 -25.31 -10.30
N VAL A 82 8.64 -25.40 -9.09
CA VAL A 82 9.58 -26.46 -8.76
C VAL A 82 8.71 -27.50 -8.08
N ALA A 83 8.25 -28.47 -8.86
CA ALA A 83 7.77 -29.71 -8.31
C ALA A 83 8.89 -30.19 -7.36
N ILE A 84 8.64 -30.06 -6.06
CA ILE A 84 9.39 -30.79 -5.05
C ILE A 84 8.96 -32.25 -5.29
N LEU A 85 9.62 -32.88 -6.25
CA LEU A 85 9.83 -34.32 -6.26
C LEU A 85 10.75 -34.60 -5.08
N LEU A 86 10.16 -34.79 -3.91
CA LEU A 86 10.70 -35.62 -2.85
C LEU A 86 10.00 -36.96 -2.92
#